data_AF-A0AA43J570-F1
#
_entry.id   AF-A0AA43J570-F1
#
_cell.length_a   1.000
_cell.length_b   1.000
_cell.length_c   1.000
_cell.angle_alpha   90.00
_cell.angle_beta   90.00
_cell.angle_gamma   90.00
#
_symmetry.space_group_name_H-M   'P 1'
#
loop_
_entity.id
_entity.type
_entity.pdbx_description
1 polymer ?
#
loop_
_entity_poly.entity_id
_entity_poly.type
_entity_poly.pdbx_seq_one_letter_code
_entity_poly.pdbx_strand_id
1 'polypeptide(L)'
;MASRIRFSAAVFLLLLAGTGFGPPARALTVIPSHDWSAAFGDQTAHQRAYAVAMDASGAVYMAGPFVGTVNFGGGDLIAAGYGNSDIFLVKFNSAGAHLWSQRFGDAGSQTAVSLAIDASGNAYLTGYFDSTVNFGGADLTCVGFSDIYIAKFSTTGVHLLPRPA
;
A
#
# COMPACT_ATOMS: atom_id res chain seq x y z
N MET A 1 4.79 12.78 -18.61
CA MET A 1 6.16 13.33 -18.65
C MET A 1 6.69 13.30 -17.22
N ALA A 2 7.27 12.18 -16.77
CA ALA A 2 7.71 12.01 -15.38
C ALA A 2 9.25 12.10 -15.32
N SER A 3 9.75 13.18 -14.74
CA SER A 3 11.17 13.44 -14.54
C SER A 3 11.68 12.58 -13.37
N ARG A 4 12.66 11.71 -13.63
CA ARG A 4 13.39 10.98 -12.58
C ARG A 4 14.54 11.87 -12.10
N ILE A 5 14.42 12.44 -10.91
CA ILE A 5 15.52 13.12 -10.25
C ILE A 5 16.39 12.05 -9.57
N ARG A 6 17.64 11.91 -10.04
CA ARG A 6 18.69 11.17 -9.32
C ARG A 6 19.56 12.19 -8.59
N PHE A 7 19.61 12.15 -7.27
CA PHE A 7 20.64 12.88 -6.52
C PHE A 7 21.89 12.01 -6.39
N SER A 8 22.98 12.46 -7.00
CA SER A 8 24.32 11.89 -6.81
C SER A 8 25.00 12.67 -5.70
N ALA A 9 25.31 11.98 -4.59
CA ALA A 9 26.08 12.55 -3.49
C ALA A 9 27.57 12.37 -3.76
N ALA A 10 28.26 13.44 -4.13
CA ALA A 10 29.69 13.62 -3.84
C ALA A 10 30.11 15.07 -4.17
N VAL A 11 30.33 15.88 -3.14
CA VAL A 11 31.22 17.04 -3.27
C VAL A 11 32.26 16.92 -2.16
N PHE A 12 33.48 16.61 -2.57
CA PHE A 12 34.68 16.66 -1.76
C PHE A 12 35.64 17.60 -2.48
N LEU A 13 35.96 18.75 -1.89
CA LEU A 13 37.09 19.57 -2.33
C LEU A 13 37.76 20.21 -1.13
N LEU A 14 39.09 20.08 -1.12
CA LEU A 14 40.05 20.31 -0.04
C LEU A 14 40.68 21.72 -0.17
N LEU A 15 40.98 22.40 0.94
CA LEU A 15 42.33 22.87 1.35
C LEU A 15 42.26 23.99 2.40
N LEU A 16 43.02 23.82 3.49
CA LEU A 16 43.94 24.84 4.01
C LEU A 16 44.96 24.16 4.95
N ALA A 17 46.23 24.47 4.73
CA ALA A 17 47.36 23.98 5.49
C ALA A 17 47.36 24.59 6.91
N GLY A 18 47.66 23.78 7.92
CA GLY A 18 47.85 24.23 9.29
C GLY A 18 48.43 23.09 10.12
N THR A 19 49.63 23.28 10.63
CA THR A 19 50.35 22.31 11.47
C THR A 19 49.68 22.19 12.83
N GLY A 20 49.23 20.98 13.17
CA GLY A 20 48.84 20.61 14.53
C GLY A 20 47.36 20.23 14.63
N PHE A 21 47.13 19.11 15.33
CA PHE A 21 45.87 18.35 15.47
C PHE A 21 45.59 17.41 14.28
N GLY A 22 45.64 16.10 14.56
CA GLY A 22 45.11 15.07 13.66
C GLY A 22 43.65 15.39 13.30
N PRO A 23 43.15 14.90 12.15
CA PRO A 23 41.81 15.24 11.69
C PRO A 23 40.81 14.94 12.82
N PRO A 24 39.88 15.88 13.13
CA PRO A 24 38.82 15.57 14.08
C PRO A 24 38.15 14.30 13.58
N ALA A 25 37.96 13.32 14.46
CA ALA A 25 37.18 12.13 14.16
C ALA A 25 35.89 12.62 13.50
N ARG A 26 35.76 12.42 12.18
CA ARG A 26 34.56 12.79 11.44
C ARG A 26 33.47 11.90 12.01
N ALA A 27 32.70 12.44 12.93
CA ALA A 27 31.40 11.88 13.26
C ALA A 27 30.66 11.81 11.92
N LEU A 28 30.46 10.60 11.43
CA LEU A 28 29.67 10.35 10.24
C LEU A 28 28.24 10.72 10.63
N THR A 29 27.84 11.97 10.40
CA THR A 29 26.45 12.35 10.55
C THR A 29 25.69 11.60 9.48
N VAL A 30 25.10 10.46 9.86
CA VAL A 30 24.07 9.81 9.06
C VAL A 30 22.89 10.75 9.10
N ILE A 31 22.84 11.69 8.16
CA ILE A 31 21.63 12.44 7.90
C ILE A 31 20.58 11.42 7.46
N PRO A 32 19.37 11.43 8.05
CA PRO A 32 18.29 10.57 7.57
C PRO A 32 18.11 10.83 6.08
N SER A 33 18.41 9.83 5.25
CA SER A 33 18.10 9.90 3.82
C SER A 33 16.66 9.51 3.63
N HIS A 34 15.88 10.41 3.05
CA HIS A 34 14.53 10.09 2.61
C HIS A 34 14.61 9.18 1.39
N ASP A 35 14.12 7.94 1.51
CA ASP A 35 14.10 6.98 0.40
C ASP A 35 13.01 7.33 -0.62
N TRP A 36 11.73 7.23 -0.23
CA TRP A 36 10.61 7.57 -1.11
C TRP A 36 9.34 7.95 -0.34
N SER A 37 8.49 8.73 -1.01
CA SER A 37 7.12 9.07 -0.59
C SER A 37 6.25 9.21 -1.82
N ALA A 38 4.99 8.80 -1.75
CA ALA A 38 4.01 8.97 -2.82
C ALA A 38 2.66 9.36 -2.24
N ALA A 39 1.86 10.11 -3.02
CA ALA A 39 0.49 10.48 -2.68
C ALA A 39 -0.46 9.92 -3.75
N PHE A 40 -1.61 9.42 -3.30
CA PHE A 40 -2.63 8.81 -4.14
C PHE A 40 -4.00 9.32 -3.72
N GLY A 41 -4.90 9.50 -4.68
CA GLY A 41 -6.26 9.96 -4.46
C GLY A 41 -6.83 10.72 -5.65
N ASP A 42 -8.04 11.24 -5.48
CA ASP A 42 -8.68 12.14 -6.43
C ASP A 42 -9.09 13.47 -5.77
N GLN A 43 -9.75 14.33 -6.54
CA GLN A 43 -10.24 15.63 -6.06
C GLN A 43 -11.66 15.58 -5.51
N THR A 44 -12.33 14.42 -5.58
CA THR A 44 -13.78 14.34 -5.44
C THR A 44 -14.21 13.63 -4.17
N ALA A 45 -13.35 12.80 -3.57
CA ALA A 45 -13.71 12.05 -2.38
C ALA A 45 -12.53 11.72 -1.45
N HIS A 46 -12.85 11.07 -0.33
CA HIS A 46 -11.87 10.63 0.64
C HIS A 46 -11.28 9.27 0.25
N GLN A 47 -9.96 9.18 0.23
CA GLN A 47 -9.22 7.93 0.21
C GLN A 47 -8.44 7.80 1.51
N ARG A 48 -8.53 6.64 2.17
CA ARG A 48 -7.87 6.41 3.46
C ARG A 48 -7.09 5.11 3.40
N ALA A 49 -5.85 5.14 3.86
CA ALA A 49 -5.07 3.93 4.11
C ALA A 49 -5.15 3.61 5.60
N TYR A 50 -5.76 2.47 5.95
CA TYR A 50 -5.89 2.05 7.35
C TYR A 50 -4.87 1.00 7.74
N ALA A 51 -4.37 0.22 6.79
CA ALA A 51 -3.47 -0.88 7.06
C ALA A 51 -2.28 -0.89 6.10
N VAL A 52 -1.11 -1.21 6.65
CA VAL A 52 0.13 -1.45 5.91
C VAL A 52 0.84 -2.67 6.50
N ALA A 53 1.43 -3.49 5.64
CA ALA A 53 2.26 -4.61 6.05
C ALA A 53 3.37 -4.86 5.03
N MET A 54 4.40 -5.60 5.40
CA MET A 54 5.53 -5.93 4.53
C MET A 54 5.73 -7.44 4.45
N ASP A 55 6.14 -7.93 3.28
CA ASP A 55 6.63 -9.31 3.14
C ASP A 55 8.15 -9.40 3.40
N ALA A 56 8.69 -10.63 3.46
CA ALA A 56 10.11 -10.87 3.74
C ALA A 56 11.06 -10.30 2.66
N SER A 57 10.55 -9.95 1.47
CA SER A 57 11.34 -9.28 0.42
C SER A 57 11.39 -7.75 0.58
N GLY A 58 10.63 -7.22 1.55
CA GLY A 58 10.46 -5.78 1.74
C GLY A 58 9.40 -5.17 0.81
N ALA A 59 8.61 -5.97 0.11
CA ALA A 59 7.48 -5.45 -0.64
C ALA A 59 6.39 -4.97 0.34
N VAL A 60 5.84 -3.80 0.05
CA VAL A 60 4.87 -3.12 0.92
C VAL A 60 3.46 -3.37 0.38
N TYR A 61 2.58 -3.83 1.25
CA TYR A 61 1.16 -3.94 0.97
C TYR A 61 0.42 -2.88 1.76
N MET A 62 -0.57 -2.25 1.13
CA MET A 62 -1.42 -1.24 1.76
C MET A 62 -2.87 -1.51 1.40
N ALA A 63 -3.77 -1.28 2.35
CA ALA A 63 -5.20 -1.45 2.16
C ALA A 63 -6.02 -0.41 2.92
N GLY A 64 -7.22 -0.16 2.42
CA GLY A 64 -8.18 0.73 3.05
C GLY A 64 -9.39 1.00 2.17
N PRO A 65 -10.34 1.81 2.66
CA PRO A 65 -11.46 2.27 1.87
C PRO A 65 -11.06 3.42 0.94
N PHE A 66 -11.67 3.45 -0.24
CA PHE A 66 -11.61 4.60 -1.13
C PHE A 66 -12.98 4.85 -1.76
N VAL A 67 -13.27 6.12 -2.00
CA VAL A 67 -14.43 6.58 -2.77
C VAL A 67 -13.90 7.25 -4.03
N GLY A 68 -14.66 7.20 -5.12
CA GLY A 68 -14.28 7.81 -6.40
C GLY A 68 -13.23 6.97 -7.14
N THR A 69 -12.17 7.62 -7.59
CA THR A 69 -11.11 6.99 -8.40
C THR A 69 -9.76 7.11 -7.70
N VAL A 70 -8.98 6.03 -7.73
CA VAL A 70 -7.59 6.04 -7.25
C VAL A 70 -6.68 5.32 -8.23
N ASN A 71 -5.48 5.85 -8.45
CA ASN A 71 -4.47 5.24 -9.31
C ASN A 71 -3.15 5.11 -8.55
N PHE A 72 -2.72 3.88 -8.32
CA PHE A 72 -1.48 3.57 -7.60
C PHE A 72 -0.26 3.41 -8.53
N GLY A 73 -0.42 3.60 -9.84
CA GLY A 73 0.61 3.43 -10.86
C GLY A 73 0.29 2.33 -11.89
N GLY A 74 -0.74 1.51 -11.67
CA GLY A 74 -1.16 0.42 -12.55
C GLY A 74 -2.41 0.68 -13.38
N GLY A 75 -2.97 1.90 -13.32
CA GLY A 75 -4.27 2.25 -13.90
C GLY A 75 -5.29 2.61 -12.82
N ASP A 76 -6.46 3.07 -13.28
CA ASP A 76 -7.51 3.59 -12.41
C ASP A 76 -8.31 2.45 -11.78
N LEU A 77 -8.47 2.51 -10.46
CA LEU A 77 -9.48 1.78 -9.72
C LEU A 77 -10.63 2.73 -9.43
N ILE A 78 -11.84 2.34 -9.79
CA ILE A 78 -13.05 3.17 -9.66
C ILE A 78 -13.99 2.47 -8.68
N ALA A 79 -14.38 3.13 -7.59
CA ALA A 79 -15.36 2.61 -6.62
C ALA A 79 -16.74 2.44 -7.30
N ALA A 80 -17.50 1.42 -6.91
CA ALA A 80 -18.76 1.08 -7.60
C ALA A 80 -19.93 1.92 -7.07
N GLY A 81 -19.93 2.21 -5.77
CA GLY A 81 -20.94 3.04 -5.14
C GLY A 81 -20.66 4.53 -5.30
N TYR A 82 -21.66 5.29 -5.76
CA TYR A 82 -21.59 6.75 -5.84
C TYR A 82 -21.62 7.38 -4.44
N GLY A 83 -20.45 7.53 -3.82
CA GLY A 83 -20.28 8.06 -2.46
C GLY A 83 -20.06 7.00 -1.38
N ASN A 84 -20.24 5.72 -1.73
CA ASN A 84 -19.87 4.60 -0.87
C ASN A 84 -18.42 4.19 -1.15
N SER A 85 -17.78 3.58 -0.17
CA SER A 85 -16.38 3.19 -0.28
C SER A 85 -16.22 1.74 -0.70
N ASP A 86 -15.31 1.50 -1.62
CA ASP A 86 -14.82 0.17 -1.94
C ASP A 86 -13.49 -0.08 -1.21
N ILE A 87 -13.10 -1.35 -1.10
CA ILE A 87 -11.79 -1.75 -0.61
C ILE A 87 -10.78 -1.64 -1.74
N PHE A 88 -9.61 -1.06 -1.46
CA PHE A 88 -8.41 -1.32 -2.26
C PHE A 88 -7.43 -2.22 -1.50
N LEU A 89 -6.69 -3.04 -2.26
CA LEU A 89 -5.47 -3.70 -1.82
C LEU A 89 -4.40 -3.44 -2.88
N VAL A 90 -3.26 -2.90 -2.47
CA VAL A 90 -2.15 -2.56 -3.37
C VAL A 90 -0.85 -3.14 -2.84
N LYS A 91 0.01 -3.58 -3.76
CA LYS A 91 1.37 -4.01 -3.49
C LYS A 91 2.38 -3.13 -4.25
N PHE A 92 3.39 -2.67 -3.53
CA PHE A 92 4.57 -1.99 -4.05
C PHE A 92 5.83 -2.81 -3.77
N ASN A 93 6.87 -2.66 -4.58
CA ASN A 93 8.19 -3.17 -4.23
C ASN A 93 8.85 -2.29 -3.14
N SER A 94 10.01 -2.72 -2.64
CA SER A 94 10.76 -1.99 -1.59
C SER A 94 11.20 -0.58 -1.99
N ALA A 95 11.25 -0.28 -3.29
CA ALA A 95 11.58 1.04 -3.83
C ALA A 95 10.33 1.91 -4.11
N GLY A 96 9.14 1.47 -3.71
CA GLY A 96 7.88 2.21 -3.89
C GLY A 96 7.28 2.11 -5.30
N ALA A 97 7.79 1.23 -6.17
CA ALA A 97 7.18 1.01 -7.48
C ALA A 97 5.98 0.06 -7.36
N HIS A 98 4.87 0.43 -8.00
CA HIS A 98 3.66 -0.39 -8.08
C HIS A 98 3.95 -1.75 -8.71
N LEU A 99 3.43 -2.81 -8.09
CA LEU A 99 3.45 -4.17 -8.61
C LEU A 99 2.07 -4.60 -9.09
N TRP A 100 1.05 -4.42 -8.24
CA TRP A 100 -0.34 -4.67 -8.58
C TRP A 100 -1.28 -3.95 -7.61
N SER A 101 -2.52 -3.74 -8.02
CA SER A 101 -3.59 -3.20 -7.17
C SER A 101 -4.93 -3.75 -7.59
N GLN A 102 -5.82 -3.94 -6.63
CA GLN A 102 -7.15 -4.49 -6.83
C GLN A 102 -8.19 -3.71 -6.03
N ARG A 103 -9.42 -3.75 -6.54
CA ARG A 103 -10.61 -3.19 -5.91
C ARG A 103 -11.56 -4.32 -5.56
N PHE A 104 -12.19 -4.24 -4.39
CA PHE A 104 -13.29 -5.13 -4.00
C PHE A 104 -14.45 -4.31 -3.44
N GLY A 105 -15.65 -4.57 -3.94
CA GLY A 105 -16.84 -3.84 -3.53
C GLY A 105 -17.95 -3.87 -4.57
N ASP A 106 -19.10 -3.35 -4.19
CA ASP A 106 -20.31 -3.22 -5.01
C ASP A 106 -20.92 -1.81 -4.84
N ALA A 107 -22.24 -1.66 -4.98
CA ALA A 107 -22.88 -0.36 -4.78
C ALA A 107 -22.93 0.10 -3.31
N GLY A 108 -22.77 -0.80 -2.33
CA GLY A 108 -22.71 -0.51 -0.90
C GLY A 108 -21.30 -0.20 -0.41
N SER A 109 -21.12 -0.08 0.90
CA SER A 109 -19.84 0.26 1.53
C SER A 109 -19.10 -0.98 2.02
N GLN A 110 -17.82 -1.07 1.65
CA GLN A 110 -16.86 -2.03 2.16
C GLN A 110 -15.64 -1.31 2.70
N THR A 111 -15.15 -1.76 3.85
CA THR A 111 -14.00 -1.14 4.52
C THR A 111 -13.01 -2.20 4.96
N ALA A 112 -11.76 -2.06 4.50
CA ALA A 112 -10.62 -2.79 5.03
C ALA A 112 -10.02 -2.06 6.22
N VAL A 113 -9.83 -2.76 7.35
CA VAL A 113 -9.32 -2.17 8.61
C VAL A 113 -7.96 -2.70 9.03
N SER A 114 -7.59 -3.92 8.62
CA SER A 114 -6.31 -4.51 9.00
C SER A 114 -5.79 -5.46 7.92
N LEU A 115 -4.47 -5.61 7.92
CA LEU A 115 -3.70 -6.38 6.95
C LEU A 115 -2.53 -7.06 7.66
N ALA A 116 -2.35 -8.36 7.40
CA ALA A 116 -1.19 -9.12 7.83
C ALA A 116 -0.64 -9.96 6.68
N ILE A 117 0.66 -10.22 6.68
CA ILE A 117 1.33 -11.07 5.68
C ILE A 117 1.92 -12.30 6.38
N ASP A 118 1.66 -13.50 5.85
CA ASP A 118 2.29 -14.73 6.37
C ASP A 118 3.71 -14.94 5.83
N ALA A 119 4.42 -15.93 6.37
CA ALA A 119 5.79 -16.27 5.95
C ALA A 119 5.89 -16.71 4.48
N SER A 120 4.78 -17.10 3.85
CA SER A 120 4.72 -17.43 2.42
C SER A 120 4.38 -16.21 1.55
N GLY A 121 4.22 -15.03 2.15
CA GLY A 121 3.90 -13.78 1.46
C GLY A 121 2.41 -13.63 1.12
N ASN A 122 1.53 -14.49 1.65
CA ASN A 122 0.09 -14.32 1.45
C ASN A 122 -0.45 -13.23 2.36
N ALA A 123 -1.35 -12.41 1.83
CA ALA A 123 -2.00 -11.34 2.56
C ALA A 123 -3.32 -11.81 3.19
N TYR A 124 -3.58 -11.41 4.43
CA TYR A 124 -4.83 -11.61 5.15
C TYR A 124 -5.42 -10.24 5.42
N LEU A 125 -6.61 -10.01 4.90
CA LEU A 125 -7.32 -8.75 4.99
C LEU A 125 -8.58 -8.94 5.83
N THR A 126 -8.82 -8.04 6.77
CA THR A 126 -10.04 -8.03 7.58
C THR A 126 -10.74 -6.69 7.49
N GLY A 127 -12.05 -6.69 7.73
CA GLY A 127 -12.87 -5.50 7.60
C GLY A 127 -14.34 -5.77 7.84
N TYR A 128 -15.17 -4.84 7.39
CA TYR A 128 -16.62 -4.94 7.43
C TYR A 128 -17.26 -4.43 6.14
N PHE A 129 -18.51 -4.84 5.90
CA PHE A 129 -19.29 -4.51 4.70
C PHE A 129 -20.79 -4.50 5.00
N ASP A 130 -21.56 -3.66 4.29
CA ASP A 130 -23.02 -3.48 4.48
C ASP A 130 -23.88 -3.92 3.26
N SER A 131 -23.27 -4.68 2.35
CA SER A 131 -23.91 -5.14 1.11
C SER A 131 -23.34 -6.49 0.66
N THR A 132 -22.99 -6.64 -0.62
CA THR A 132 -22.27 -7.80 -1.14
C THR A 132 -20.82 -7.46 -1.44
N VAL A 133 -19.90 -8.36 -1.10
CA VAL A 133 -18.50 -8.27 -1.50
C VAL A 133 -18.03 -9.58 -2.12
N ASN A 134 -17.29 -9.46 -3.21
CA ASN A 134 -16.64 -10.60 -3.85
C ASN A 134 -15.14 -10.34 -3.98
N PHE A 135 -14.33 -11.19 -3.37
CA PHE A 135 -12.87 -11.09 -3.39
C PHE A 135 -12.22 -11.85 -4.56
N GLY A 136 -13.00 -12.44 -5.47
CA GLY A 136 -12.55 -13.34 -6.54
C GLY A 136 -13.04 -14.79 -6.35
N GLY A 137 -14.09 -14.99 -5.55
CA GLY A 137 -14.70 -16.28 -5.23
C GLY A 137 -16.22 -16.20 -5.30
N ALA A 138 -16.89 -16.79 -4.31
CA ALA A 138 -18.33 -16.61 -4.13
C ALA A 138 -18.65 -15.25 -3.50
N ASP A 139 -19.85 -14.75 -3.76
CA ASP A 139 -20.38 -13.54 -3.15
C ASP A 139 -20.60 -13.76 -1.64
N LEU A 140 -20.15 -12.78 -0.84
CA LEU A 140 -20.47 -12.67 0.57
C LEU A 140 -21.49 -11.55 0.73
N THR A 141 -22.73 -11.89 1.09
CA THR A 141 -23.81 -10.91 1.32
C THR A 141 -24.03 -10.73 2.81
N CYS A 142 -24.06 -9.48 3.26
CA CYS A 142 -24.27 -9.17 4.67
C CYS A 142 -25.69 -9.55 5.12
N VAL A 143 -25.83 -9.84 6.40
CA VAL A 143 -27.12 -10.07 7.06
C VAL A 143 -27.38 -8.94 8.06
N GLY A 144 -28.36 -8.09 7.78
CA GLY A 144 -28.69 -6.94 8.64
C GLY A 144 -27.97 -5.67 8.22
N PHE A 145 -27.20 -5.05 9.13
CA PHE A 145 -26.57 -3.75 8.89
C PHE A 145 -25.14 -3.85 8.36
N SER A 146 -24.26 -4.56 9.06
CA SER A 146 -22.88 -4.76 8.60
C SER A 146 -22.33 -6.05 9.17
N ASP A 147 -21.65 -6.82 8.31
CA ASP A 147 -20.94 -8.03 8.70
C ASP A 147 -19.44 -7.84 8.59
N ILE A 148 -18.71 -8.69 9.30
CA ILE A 148 -17.25 -8.74 9.26
C ILE A 148 -16.78 -9.76 8.21
N TYR A 149 -15.60 -9.54 7.64
CA TYR A 149 -14.98 -10.50 6.74
C TYR A 149 -13.51 -10.76 7.11
N ILE A 150 -13.02 -11.91 6.65
CA ILE A 150 -11.61 -12.22 6.49
C ILE A 150 -11.40 -12.78 5.09
N ALA A 151 -10.39 -12.28 4.38
CA ALA A 151 -10.03 -12.71 3.05
C ALA A 151 -8.52 -12.98 2.97
N LYS A 152 -8.13 -14.04 2.26
CA LYS A 152 -6.72 -14.41 2.03
C LYS A 152 -6.37 -14.22 0.56
N PHE A 153 -5.23 -13.59 0.28
CA PHE A 153 -4.73 -13.37 -1.08
C PHE A 153 -3.32 -13.93 -1.22
N SER A 154 -3.03 -14.50 -2.37
CA SER A 154 -1.68 -14.89 -2.76
C SER A 154 -0.79 -13.68 -3.00
N THR A 155 0.51 -13.92 -3.17
CA THR A 155 1.52 -12.88 -3.46
C THR A 155 1.25 -12.09 -4.74
N THR A 156 0.43 -12.64 -5.65
CA THR A 156 0.02 -12.01 -6.92
C THR A 156 -1.37 -11.37 -6.86
N GLY A 157 -2.02 -11.35 -5.69
CA GLY A 157 -3.35 -10.76 -5.51
C GLY A 157 -4.51 -11.69 -5.86
N VAL A 158 -4.26 -12.98 -6.17
CA VAL A 158 -5.36 -13.94 -6.38
C VAL A 158 -5.93 -14.33 -5.02
N HIS A 159 -7.24 -14.18 -4.83
CA HIS A 159 -7.93 -14.65 -3.63
C HIS A 159 -7.85 -16.17 -3.50
N LEU A 160 -7.44 -16.62 -2.32
CA LEU A 160 -7.25 -18.03 -1.99
C LEU A 160 -8.47 -18.49 -1.21
N LEU A 161 -9.28 -19.35 -1.85
CA LEU A 161 -10.44 -19.93 -1.22
C LEU A 161 -10.03 -20.79 -0.01
N PRO A 162 -10.85 -20.83 1.07
CA PRO A 162 -10.70 -21.86 2.08
C PRO A 162 -10.79 -23.23 1.37
N ARG A 163 -9.83 -24.12 1.66
CA ARG A 163 -9.83 -25.47 1.11
C ARG A 163 -11.16 -26.15 1.50
N PRO A 164 -11.86 -26.84 0.58
CA PRO A 164 -13.04 -27.62 0.96
C PRO A 164 -12.63 -28.61 2.05
N ALA A 165 -13.43 -28.64 3.12
CA ALA A 165 -13.26 -29.55 4.26
C ALA A 165 -13.33 -31.02 3.82
#